data_AF-A0A6A7RP68-F1
#
_entry.id   AF-A0A6A7RP68-F1
#
_cell.length_a   1.000
_cell.length_b   1.000
_cell.length_c   1.000
_cell.angle_alpha   90.00
_cell.angle_beta   90.00
_cell.angle_gamma   90.00
#
_symmetry.space_group_name_H-M   'P 1'
#
loop_
_entity.id
_entity.type
_entity.pdbx_description
1 polymer ?
#
loop_
_entity_poly.entity_id
_entity_poly.type
_entity_poly.pdbx_seq_one_letter_code
_entity_poly.pdbx_strand_id
1 'polypeptide(L)'
;IPLDADLVFDVRCLPNPYYEASLRTLTGRDEQVISFLEAEAEVLRMRQDIAGFVRAWLPAYIRDSRNYLTVAIGCTGGQHRSVYLAERLGREFRSSARVLVRHRELPPPMLTLDIS
;
A
#
# COMPACT_ATOMS: atom_id res chain seq x y z
N ILE A 1 5.82 -3.55 12.96
CA ILE A 1 4.72 -2.56 12.84
C ILE A 1 5.35 -1.18 13.06
N PRO A 2 5.05 -0.16 12.25
CA PRO A 2 5.55 1.21 12.47
C PRO A 2 5.02 1.79 13.79
N LEU A 3 5.85 2.55 14.51
CA LEU A 3 5.47 3.16 15.80
C LEU A 3 4.44 4.30 15.65
N ASP A 4 4.38 4.89 14.46
CA ASP A 4 3.54 6.02 14.08
C ASP A 4 2.25 5.61 13.37
N ALA A 5 1.93 4.31 13.32
CA ALA A 5 0.72 3.82 12.66
C ALA A 5 -0.53 4.00 13.55
N ASP A 6 -1.56 4.66 13.02
CA ASP A 6 -2.89 4.77 13.65
C ASP A 6 -3.77 3.56 13.31
N LEU A 7 -3.67 3.07 12.07
CA LEU A 7 -4.39 1.90 11.56
C LEU A 7 -3.41 0.91 10.95
N VAL A 8 -3.58 -0.38 11.23
CA VAL A 8 -2.75 -1.46 10.69
C VAL A 8 -3.63 -2.54 10.07
N PHE A 9 -3.43 -2.81 8.79
CA PHE A 9 -4.11 -3.89 8.07
C PHE A 9 -3.12 -4.98 7.69
N ASP A 10 -3.36 -6.19 8.19
CA ASP A 10 -2.61 -7.39 7.80
C ASP A 10 -3.21 -8.00 6.54
N VAL A 11 -2.40 -8.14 5.50
CA VAL A 11 -2.82 -8.65 4.18
C VAL A 11 -2.11 -9.94 3.81
N ARG A 12 -1.53 -10.65 4.80
CA ARG A 12 -0.85 -11.94 4.59
C ARG A 12 -1.77 -13.06 4.13
N CYS A 13 -3.08 -12.91 4.31
CA CYS A 13 -4.09 -13.85 3.81
C CYS A 13 -4.24 -13.85 2.28
N LEU A 14 -3.79 -12.80 1.59
CA LEU A 14 -3.91 -12.69 0.13
C LEU A 14 -2.91 -13.58 -0.61
N PRO A 15 -3.20 -13.94 -1.90
CA PRO A 15 -2.31 -14.70 -2.77
C PRO A 15 -0.89 -14.12 -2.79
N ASN A 16 0.10 -15.00 -2.72
CA ASN A 16 1.48 -14.61 -2.48
C ASN A 16 2.33 -14.72 -3.76
N PRO A 17 2.70 -13.57 -4.39
CA PRO A 17 3.52 -13.58 -5.61
C PRO A 17 4.88 -14.26 -5.44
N TYR A 18 5.39 -14.36 -4.20
CA TYR A 18 6.69 -14.95 -3.90
C TYR A 18 6.82 -16.41 -4.35
N TYR A 19 5.71 -17.15 -4.50
CA TYR A 19 5.79 -18.54 -4.97
C TYR A 19 6.16 -18.64 -6.46
N GLU A 20 5.94 -17.60 -7.25
CA GLU A 20 6.39 -17.52 -8.63
C GLU A 20 7.82 -16.97 -8.71
N ALA A 21 8.75 -17.79 -9.21
CA ALA A 21 10.16 -17.44 -9.25
C ALA A 21 10.45 -16.14 -10.02
N SER A 22 9.71 -15.89 -11.10
CA SER A 22 9.79 -14.66 -11.91
C SER A 22 9.37 -13.40 -11.15
N LEU A 23 8.52 -13.52 -10.14
CA LEU A 23 8.00 -12.38 -9.38
C LEU A 23 8.81 -12.09 -8.11
N ARG A 24 9.62 -13.03 -7.62
CA ARG A 24 10.31 -12.94 -6.31
C ARG A 24 11.18 -11.71 -6.11
N THR A 25 11.82 -11.22 -7.16
CA THR A 25 12.72 -10.05 -7.11
C THR A 25 12.02 -8.75 -7.44
N LEU A 26 10.78 -8.81 -7.92
CA LEU A 26 9.97 -7.66 -8.27
C LEU A 26 9.28 -7.10 -7.02
N THR A 27 8.64 -5.96 -7.14
CA THR A 27 7.93 -5.28 -6.05
C THR A 27 6.48 -5.07 -6.42
N GLY A 28 5.64 -4.68 -5.45
CA GLY A 28 4.25 -4.30 -5.72
C GLY A 28 4.06 -3.07 -6.63
N ARG A 29 5.15 -2.47 -7.14
CA ARG A 29 5.14 -1.40 -8.16
C ARG A 29 5.36 -1.91 -9.57
N ASP A 30 5.87 -3.14 -9.72
CA ASP A 30 6.19 -3.71 -11.02
C ASP A 30 4.95 -4.32 -11.65
N GLU A 31 4.77 -4.08 -12.96
CA GLU A 31 3.54 -4.43 -13.68
C GLU A 31 3.18 -5.91 -13.61
N GLN A 32 4.18 -6.80 -13.57
CA GLN A 32 3.97 -8.24 -13.46
C GLN A 32 3.35 -8.63 -12.10
N VAL A 33 3.82 -8.01 -11.00
CA VAL A 33 3.26 -8.24 -9.66
C VAL A 33 1.89 -7.59 -9.54
N ILE A 34 1.70 -6.41 -10.13
CA ILE A 34 0.41 -5.74 -10.21
C ILE A 34 -0.60 -6.64 -10.93
N SER A 35 -0.26 -7.15 -12.11
CA SER A 35 -1.12 -8.01 -12.92
C SER A 35 -1.49 -9.29 -12.18
N PHE A 36 -0.51 -9.95 -11.53
CA PHE A 36 -0.76 -11.12 -10.68
C PHE A 36 -1.78 -10.80 -9.58
N LEU A 37 -1.61 -9.68 -8.87
CA LEU A 37 -2.48 -9.29 -7.77
C LEU A 37 -3.87 -8.83 -8.24
N GLU A 38 -3.97 -8.19 -9.41
CA GLU A 38 -5.25 -7.70 -9.95
C GLU A 38 -6.10 -8.78 -10.60
N ALA A 39 -5.50 -9.92 -10.96
CA ALA A 39 -6.25 -11.10 -11.40
C ALA A 39 -7.06 -11.73 -10.25
N GLU A 40 -6.70 -11.44 -8.99
CA GLU A 40 -7.27 -12.08 -7.82
C GLU A 40 -8.42 -11.26 -7.20
N ALA A 41 -9.64 -11.78 -7.29
CA ALA A 41 -10.84 -11.07 -6.83
C ALA A 41 -10.79 -10.71 -5.33
N GLU A 42 -10.16 -11.54 -4.49
CA GLU A 42 -10.01 -11.26 -3.07
C GLU A 42 -9.05 -10.10 -2.77
N VAL A 43 -8.05 -9.87 -3.63
CA VAL A 43 -7.15 -8.71 -3.51
C VAL A 43 -7.91 -7.43 -3.80
N LEU A 44 -8.72 -7.43 -4.87
CA LEU A 44 -9.57 -6.29 -5.22
C LEU A 44 -10.59 -6.00 -4.12
N ARG A 45 -11.21 -7.04 -3.55
CA ARG A 45 -12.14 -6.91 -2.42
C ARG A 45 -11.45 -6.34 -1.18
N MET A 46 -10.29 -6.87 -0.77
CA MET A 46 -9.53 -6.35 0.37
C MET A 46 -9.16 -4.87 0.17
N ARG A 47 -8.75 -4.48 -1.04
CA ARG A 47 -8.48 -3.08 -1.37
C ARG A 47 -9.71 -2.21 -1.18
N GLN A 48 -10.87 -2.65 -1.69
CA GLN A 48 -12.13 -1.93 -1.56
C GLN A 48 -12.60 -1.82 -0.10
N ASP A 49 -12.46 -2.89 0.68
CA ASP A 49 -12.86 -2.92 2.09
C ASP A 49 -12.01 -1.95 2.92
N ILE A 50 -10.69 -1.97 2.73
CA ILE A 50 -9.78 -1.03 3.40
C ILE A 50 -10.09 0.41 2.99
N ALA A 51 -10.29 0.67 1.69
CA ALA A 51 -10.62 2.00 1.19
C ALA A 51 -11.98 2.49 1.73
N GLY A 52 -12.98 1.61 1.76
CA GLY A 52 -14.30 1.90 2.33
C GLY A 52 -14.22 2.26 3.80
N PHE A 53 -13.48 1.47 4.58
CA PHE A 53 -13.25 1.73 6.01
C PHE A 53 -12.56 3.08 6.23
N VAL A 54 -11.43 3.32 5.58
CA VAL A 54 -10.67 4.57 5.75
C VAL A 54 -11.54 5.77 5.35
N ARG A 55 -12.28 5.68 4.24
CA ARG A 55 -13.17 6.75 3.77
C ARG A 55 -14.28 7.06 4.75
N ALA A 56 -14.89 6.05 5.36
CA ALA A 56 -15.98 6.23 6.32
C ALA A 56 -15.51 6.96 7.59
N TRP A 57 -14.29 6.67 8.05
CA TRP A 57 -13.75 7.22 9.30
C TRP A 57 -12.88 8.47 9.13
N LEU A 58 -12.41 8.76 7.92
CA LEU A 58 -11.56 9.91 7.62
C LEU A 58 -12.14 11.24 8.16
N PRO A 59 -13.46 11.56 8.00
CA PRO A 59 -14.01 12.78 8.57
C PRO A 59 -13.91 12.86 10.09
N ALA A 60 -13.99 11.72 10.80
CA ALA A 60 -13.86 11.70 12.25
C ALA A 60 -12.41 12.00 12.68
N TYR A 61 -11.42 11.41 11.99
CA TYR A 61 -10.00 11.70 12.23
C TYR A 61 -9.65 13.17 11.94
N ILE A 62 -10.24 13.77 10.90
CA ILE A 62 -10.05 15.19 10.57
C ILE A 62 -10.59 16.09 11.69
N ARG A 63 -11.77 15.78 12.25
CA ARG A 63 -12.37 16.56 13.35
C ARG A 63 -11.56 16.49 14.66
N ASP A 64 -10.90 15.37 14.91
CA ASP A 64 -10.07 15.15 16.12
C ASP A 64 -8.75 15.95 16.11
N SER A 65 -8.55 16.86 15.14
CA SER A 65 -7.36 17.71 15.01
C SER A 65 -6.03 16.95 14.92
N ARG A 66 -6.07 15.67 14.51
CA ARG A 66 -4.85 14.93 14.18
C ARG A 66 -4.28 15.47 12.88
N ASN A 67 -3.02 15.91 12.93
CA ASN A 67 -2.32 16.43 11.75
C ASN A 67 -2.07 15.35 10.68
N TYR A 68 -2.09 14.07 11.06
CA TYR A 68 -1.83 12.93 10.19
C TYR A 68 -2.69 11.73 10.58
N LEU A 69 -3.11 10.96 9.58
CA LEU A 69 -3.66 9.62 9.74
C LEU A 69 -2.71 8.65 9.03
N THR A 70 -1.95 7.87 9.78
CA THR A 70 -1.00 6.89 9.24
C THR A 70 -1.66 5.53 9.13
N VAL A 71 -1.90 5.09 7.89
CA VAL A 71 -2.44 3.76 7.58
C VAL A 71 -1.30 2.85 7.13
N ALA A 72 -0.97 1.83 7.93
CA ALA A 72 0.05 0.84 7.63
C ALA A 72 -0.57 -0.43 7.04
N ILE A 73 -0.04 -0.88 5.89
CA ILE A 73 -0.40 -2.16 5.28
C ILE A 73 0.77 -3.13 5.45
N GLY A 74 0.52 -4.28 6.09
CA GLY A 74 1.54 -5.26 6.44
C GLY A 74 1.45 -6.55 5.64
N CYS A 75 2.57 -6.97 5.06
CA CYS A 75 2.79 -8.36 4.61
C CYS A 75 4.10 -8.89 5.22
N THR A 76 4.46 -10.15 4.99
CA THR A 76 5.64 -10.77 5.63
C THR A 76 6.95 -10.03 5.32
N GLY A 77 7.24 -9.77 4.04
CA GLY A 77 8.51 -9.16 3.60
C GLY A 77 8.43 -7.70 3.18
N GLY A 78 7.25 -7.08 3.24
CA GLY A 78 7.07 -5.67 2.88
C GLY A 78 7.36 -5.29 1.41
N GLN A 79 7.44 -6.26 0.50
CA GLN A 79 7.90 -6.07 -0.89
C GLN A 79 6.78 -6.09 -1.95
N HIS A 80 5.80 -6.99 -1.81
CA HIS A 80 4.78 -7.26 -2.84
C HIS A 80 3.39 -6.72 -2.47
N ARG A 81 2.60 -7.53 -1.73
CA ARG A 81 1.19 -7.27 -1.38
C ARG A 81 0.97 -5.93 -0.68
N SER A 82 1.77 -5.62 0.34
CA SER A 82 1.67 -4.37 1.09
C SER A 82 2.01 -3.16 0.23
N VAL A 83 3.04 -3.27 -0.62
CA VAL A 83 3.48 -2.20 -1.53
C VAL A 83 2.38 -1.91 -2.55
N TYR A 84 1.83 -2.94 -3.19
CA TYR A 84 0.73 -2.82 -4.14
C TYR A 84 -0.48 -2.11 -3.51
N LEU A 85 -0.96 -2.60 -2.36
CA LEU A 85 -2.13 -2.02 -1.71
C LEU A 85 -1.88 -0.59 -1.25
N ALA A 86 -0.71 -0.29 -0.69
CA ALA A 86 -0.35 1.08 -0.28
C ALA A 86 -0.30 2.05 -1.47
N GLU A 87 0.24 1.64 -2.62
CA GLU A 87 0.25 2.46 -3.84
C GLU A 87 -1.17 2.69 -4.38
N ARG A 88 -2.01 1.65 -4.43
CA ARG A 88 -3.38 1.76 -4.93
C ARG A 88 -4.27 2.61 -4.03
N LEU A 89 -4.24 2.38 -2.71
CA LEU A 89 -4.94 3.21 -1.73
C LEU A 89 -4.41 4.65 -1.78
N GLY A 90 -3.09 4.82 -1.87
CA GLY A 90 -2.49 6.13 -1.95
C GLY A 90 -2.97 6.93 -3.15
N ARG A 91 -3.08 6.29 -4.33
CA ARG A 91 -3.67 6.91 -5.53
C ARG A 91 -5.14 7.26 -5.34
N GLU A 92 -5.92 6.37 -4.74
CA GLU A 92 -7.36 6.56 -4.54
C GLU A 92 -7.69 7.77 -3.64
N PHE A 93 -6.92 7.97 -2.57
CA PHE A 93 -7.18 9.05 -1.61
C PHE A 93 -6.56 10.40 -1.97
N ARG A 94 -5.73 10.49 -3.03
CA ARG A 94 -5.11 11.76 -3.46
C ARG A 94 -6.10 12.86 -3.82
N SER A 95 -7.32 12.51 -4.24
CA SER A 95 -8.39 13.47 -4.53
C SER A 95 -9.07 14.01 -3.27
N SER A 96 -8.95 13.30 -2.14
CA SER A 96 -9.67 13.60 -0.89
C SER A 96 -8.76 14.20 0.19
N ALA A 97 -7.45 13.95 0.12
CA ALA A 97 -6.48 14.45 1.09
C ALA A 97 -5.07 14.57 0.49
N ARG A 98 -4.19 15.27 1.19
CA ARG A 98 -2.74 15.23 0.90
C ARG A 98 -2.20 13.87 1.34
N VAL A 99 -1.81 13.03 0.38
CA VAL A 99 -1.34 11.66 0.64
C VAL A 99 0.17 11.55 0.44
N LEU A 100 0.85 10.93 1.41
CA LEU A 100 2.24 10.47 1.29
C LEU A 100 2.27 8.94 1.38
N VAL A 101 2.93 8.28 0.44
CA VAL A 101 3.14 6.82 0.45
C VAL A 101 4.61 6.54 0.75
N ARG A 102 4.87 5.69 1.74
CA ARG A 102 6.22 5.25 2.13
C ARG A 102 6.26 3.74 2.22
N HIS A 103 7.31 3.13 1.68
CA HIS A 103 7.56 1.69 1.77
C HIS A 103 8.82 1.49 2.61
N ARG A 104 8.67 0.92 3.81
CA ARG A 104 9.77 0.80 4.77
C ARG A 104 10.87 -0.15 4.30
N GLU A 105 10.48 -1.23 3.62
CA GLU A 105 11.40 -2.30 3.19
C GLU A 105 11.94 -2.08 1.77
N LEU A 106 11.43 -1.07 1.04
CA LEU A 106 11.97 -0.73 -0.28
C LEU A 106 12.97 0.43 -0.14
N PRO A 107 14.08 0.41 -0.90
CA PRO A 107 14.96 1.57 -0.96
C PRO A 107 14.17 2.80 -1.46
N PRO A 108 14.57 4.02 -1.05
CA PRO A 108 14.01 5.23 -1.62
C PRO A 108 14.19 5.22 -3.15
N PRO A 109 13.31 5.90 -3.91
CA PRO A 109 13.48 6.01 -5.35
C PRO A 109 14.90 6.49 -5.66
N MET A 110 15.63 5.79 -6.54
CA MET A 110 16.90 6.32 -7.01
C MET A 110 16.62 7.64 -7.71
N LEU A 111 17.11 8.75 -7.14
CA LEU A 111 17.16 10.03 -7.82
C LEU A 111 18.22 9.90 -8.92
N THR A 112 17.79 9.56 -10.13
CA THR A 112 18.63 9.74 -11.31
C THR A 112 18.63 11.22 -11.61
N LEU A 113 19.63 11.94 -11.11
CA LEU A 113 19.91 13.29 -11.56
C LEU A 113 20.52 13.18 -12.94
N ASP A 114 19.70 13.42 -13.96
CA ASP A 114 20.21 13.71 -15.29
C ASP A 114 20.93 15.06 -15.22
N ILE A 115 22.25 15.01 -15.34
CA ILE A 115 23.15 16.17 -15.38
C ILE A 115 23.70 16.41 -16.80
N SER A 116 22.99 15.89 -17.83
CA SER A 116 23.28 16.20 -19.24
C SER A 116 22.47 17.38 -19.78
#